data_AF-E1ZLV8-F1
#
_entry.id   AF-E1ZLV8-F1
#
_cell.length_a   1.000
_cell.length_b   1.000
_cell.length_c   1.000
_cell.angle_alpha   90.00
_cell.angle_beta   90.00
_cell.angle_gamma   90.00
#
_symmetry.space_group_name_H-M   'P 1'
#
loop_
_entity.id
_entity.type
_entity.pdbx_description
1 polymer ?
#
loop_
_entity_poly.entity_id
_entity_poly.type
_entity_poly.pdbx_seq_one_letter_code
_entity_poly.pdbx_strand_id
1 'polypeptide(L)'
;MVRLGEYSLNLVGAGGQLLPEVQHNGRAYAVASPGDPFTVRLAQRPGYSKLDGSHRMAKLFMDGVYVGYNKVFEKPRFGDFEGFLKAGDAHGTAYQSFVFSKPVETAAKQVTGLNFQEGSIRCQVYRAQFTGDRAALPRYYGPDSTNESIAKMPEGKKFFLAPSLTTGKGELKLGSGFDTRTFIMLDGGQPTAELELRYETAATLLLRGILKRDNPAHRAILQQFPDTAEREEGEENDESAAGPSRGAASGAGRKRPLKQQQQQAQRQAAATRAFDEDDEVLAAKRADKVLECDLTAEGEGPEWRAVQKTVHGL
;
A
#
# COMPACT_ATOMS: atom_id res chain seq x y z
N MET A 1 6.95 -4.18 -5.36
CA MET A 1 8.33 -3.71 -5.18
C MET A 1 8.73 -2.80 -6.32
N VAL A 2 9.20 -1.58 -6.02
CA VAL A 2 9.79 -0.70 -7.04
C VAL A 2 11.24 -1.08 -7.24
N ARG A 3 11.63 -1.27 -8.51
CA ARG A 3 12.99 -1.67 -8.87
C ARG A 3 13.48 -0.82 -10.03
N LEU A 4 14.72 -0.36 -9.93
CA LEU A 4 15.42 0.31 -11.01
C LEU A 4 16.90 -0.09 -10.97
N GLY A 5 17.34 -0.82 -12.00
CA GLY A 5 18.69 -1.38 -12.05
C GLY A 5 18.99 -2.29 -10.85
N GLU A 6 20.03 -1.97 -10.10
CA GLU A 6 20.45 -2.71 -8.89
C GLU A 6 19.71 -2.28 -7.62
N TYR A 7 18.86 -1.27 -7.67
CA TYR A 7 18.17 -0.72 -6.48
C TYR A 7 16.73 -1.18 -6.39
N SER A 8 16.27 -1.38 -5.16
CA SER A 8 14.87 -1.65 -4.85
C SER A 8 14.41 -0.86 -3.63
N LEU A 9 13.20 -0.32 -3.70
CA LEU A 9 12.54 0.42 -2.63
C LEU A 9 11.35 -0.39 -2.13
N ASN A 10 11.27 -0.57 -0.81
CA ASN A 10 10.20 -1.32 -0.16
C ASN A 10 9.72 -0.58 1.09
N LEU A 11 8.45 -0.76 1.44
CA LEU A 11 7.93 -0.35 2.74
C LEU A 11 7.86 -1.54 3.66
N VAL A 12 8.30 -1.31 4.90
CA VAL A 12 8.32 -2.33 5.94
C VAL A 12 7.37 -1.87 7.03
N GLY A 13 6.34 -2.65 7.29
CA GLY A 13 5.34 -2.36 8.34
C GLY A 13 5.85 -2.71 9.74
N ALA A 14 4.96 -2.55 10.72
CA ALA A 14 5.18 -3.03 12.08
C ALA A 14 5.53 -4.53 12.07
N GLY A 15 6.57 -4.92 12.82
CA GLY A 15 7.04 -6.31 12.87
C GLY A 15 8.02 -6.72 11.76
N GLY A 16 8.46 -5.79 10.91
CA GLY A 16 9.55 -6.04 9.95
C GLY A 16 9.12 -6.74 8.66
N GLN A 17 7.81 -6.93 8.46
CA GLN A 17 7.25 -7.51 7.23
C GLN A 17 7.12 -6.45 6.13
N LEU A 18 7.34 -6.87 4.88
CA LEU A 18 7.14 -5.98 3.73
C LEU A 18 5.64 -5.75 3.53
N LEU A 19 5.25 -4.50 3.28
CA LEU A 19 3.88 -4.20 2.91
C LEU A 19 3.57 -4.80 1.52
N PRO A 20 2.34 -5.28 1.30
CA PRO A 20 1.92 -5.78 0.00
C PRO A 20 1.97 -4.67 -1.06
N GLU A 21 2.35 -5.03 -2.28
CA GLU A 21 2.49 -4.07 -3.38
C GLU A 21 1.82 -4.58 -4.66
N VAL A 22 1.23 -3.67 -5.41
CA VAL A 22 0.60 -3.91 -6.72
C VAL A 22 1.15 -2.93 -7.76
N GLN A 23 1.31 -3.38 -9.00
CA GLN A 23 1.68 -2.52 -10.12
C GLN A 23 0.48 -2.31 -11.05
N HIS A 24 0.27 -1.06 -11.46
CA HIS A 24 -0.78 -0.69 -12.40
C HIS A 24 -0.35 0.50 -13.25
N ASN A 25 -0.46 0.37 -14.56
CA ASN A 25 -0.08 1.40 -15.55
C ASN A 25 1.32 1.99 -15.32
N GLY A 26 2.32 1.13 -15.08
CA GLY A 26 3.71 1.54 -14.86
C GLY A 26 3.99 2.21 -13.50
N ARG A 27 3.00 2.29 -12.61
CA ARG A 27 3.17 2.80 -11.24
C ARG A 27 3.05 1.67 -10.22
N ALA A 28 3.88 1.72 -9.19
CA ALA A 28 3.77 0.81 -8.06
C ALA A 28 3.01 1.47 -6.91
N TYR A 29 2.15 0.69 -6.28
CA TYR A 29 1.36 1.08 -5.11
C TYR A 29 1.63 0.08 -3.99
N ALA A 30 2.07 0.56 -2.84
CA ALA A 30 2.04 -0.17 -1.59
C ALA A 30 0.66 -0.04 -0.96
N VAL A 31 0.13 -1.14 -0.44
CA VAL A 31 -1.16 -1.16 0.24
C VAL A 31 -0.91 -1.05 1.74
N ALA A 32 -1.53 -0.07 2.37
CA ALA A 32 -1.29 0.29 3.77
C ALA A 32 -2.58 0.63 4.50
N SER A 33 -2.57 0.49 5.83
CA SER A 33 -3.68 0.91 6.69
C SER A 33 -3.40 2.27 7.34
N PRO A 34 -4.41 3.12 7.51
CA PRO A 34 -4.25 4.38 8.24
C PRO A 34 -3.86 4.13 9.71
N GLY A 35 -2.87 4.88 10.19
CA GLY A 35 -2.35 4.81 11.55
C GLY A 35 -1.18 3.84 11.73
N ASP A 36 -0.85 3.02 10.73
CA ASP A 36 0.23 2.04 10.87
C ASP A 36 1.61 2.72 10.75
N PRO A 37 2.56 2.40 11.64
CA PRO A 37 3.94 2.83 11.50
C PRO A 37 4.65 2.02 10.42
N PHE A 38 5.59 2.67 9.73
CA PHE A 38 6.38 2.00 8.71
C PHE A 38 7.81 2.56 8.62
N THR A 39 8.68 1.82 7.95
CA THR A 39 10.02 2.27 7.54
C THR A 39 10.20 2.11 6.03
N VAL A 40 11.06 2.94 5.46
CA VAL A 40 11.40 2.85 4.03
C VAL A 40 12.74 2.17 3.89
N ARG A 41 12.74 0.97 3.30
CA ARG A 41 13.95 0.18 3.06
C ARG A 41 14.41 0.34 1.62
N LEU A 42 15.60 0.91 1.46
CA LEU A 42 16.33 0.89 0.20
C LEU A 42 17.32 -0.28 0.24
N ALA A 43 17.21 -1.19 -0.71
CA ALA A 43 18.14 -2.30 -0.84
C ALA A 43 18.87 -2.24 -2.19
N GLN A 44 20.19 -2.40 -2.14
CA GLN A 44 21.01 -2.62 -3.32
C GLN A 44 21.24 -4.13 -3.49
N ARG A 45 20.81 -4.66 -4.62
CA ARG A 45 21.05 -6.07 -4.96
C ARG A 45 22.53 -6.29 -5.25
N PRO A 46 23.07 -7.49 -4.93
CA PRO A 46 24.37 -7.89 -5.43
C PRO A 46 24.31 -7.88 -6.97
N GLY A 47 24.99 -6.91 -7.58
CA GLY A 47 25.15 -6.82 -9.03
C GLY A 47 26.62 -6.98 -9.40
N TYR A 48 26.88 -7.38 -10.64
CA TYR A 48 28.22 -7.55 -11.25
C TYR A 48 29.03 -6.24 -11.39
N SER A 49 28.57 -5.13 -10.83
CA SER A 49 29.29 -3.85 -10.86
C SER A 49 30.49 -3.93 -9.92
N LYS A 50 31.64 -4.22 -10.53
CA LYS A 50 32.97 -4.28 -9.92
C LYS A 50 33.27 -2.98 -9.16
N LEU A 51 33.47 -3.11 -7.85
CA LEU A 51 34.54 -2.47 -7.06
C LEU A 51 35.06 -1.10 -7.54
N ASP A 52 34.20 -0.10 -7.76
CA ASP A 52 34.70 1.28 -8.00
C ASP A 52 35.06 1.99 -6.69
N GLY A 53 34.96 1.30 -5.53
CA GLY A 53 35.21 1.86 -4.20
C GLY A 53 34.28 3.00 -3.80
N SER A 54 33.33 3.36 -4.68
CA SER A 54 32.47 4.51 -4.46
C SER A 54 31.28 4.13 -3.60
N HIS A 55 30.94 5.03 -2.70
CA HIS A 55 29.80 4.88 -1.82
C HIS A 55 28.52 5.21 -2.57
N ARG A 56 27.38 4.79 -2.03
CA ARG A 56 26.07 5.23 -2.50
C ARG A 56 25.44 6.10 -1.43
N MET A 57 24.86 7.21 -1.87
CA MET A 57 24.09 8.11 -1.02
C MET A 57 22.64 8.10 -1.49
N ALA A 58 21.70 7.90 -0.58
CA ALA A 58 20.28 7.97 -0.85
C ALA A 58 19.65 9.18 -0.14
N LYS A 59 18.86 9.93 -0.91
CA LYS A 59 17.96 10.98 -0.44
C LYS A 59 16.53 10.46 -0.50
N LEU A 60 15.80 10.59 0.60
CA LEU A 60 14.40 10.20 0.66
C LEU A 60 13.49 11.43 0.77
N PHE A 61 12.41 11.40 0.00
CA PHE A 61 11.33 12.37 0.04
C PHE A 61 10.02 11.63 0.30
N MET A 62 9.27 12.11 1.29
CA MET A 62 7.94 11.64 1.65
C MET A 62 6.96 12.76 1.31
N ASP A 63 5.95 12.49 0.50
CA ASP A 63 4.96 13.49 0.07
C ASP A 63 5.56 14.78 -0.52
N GLY A 64 6.71 14.63 -1.20
CA GLY A 64 7.47 15.76 -1.74
C GLY A 64 8.41 16.46 -0.76
N VAL A 65 8.36 16.09 0.52
CA VAL A 65 9.15 16.68 1.60
C VAL A 65 10.38 15.83 1.90
N TYR A 66 11.56 16.44 1.91
CA TYR A 66 12.81 15.76 2.27
C TYR A 66 12.83 15.38 3.75
N VAL A 67 13.27 14.15 4.07
CA VAL A 67 13.20 13.61 5.44
C VAL A 67 14.23 14.19 6.42
N GLY A 68 15.14 15.05 5.94
CA GLY A 68 16.13 15.75 6.77
C GLY A 68 17.50 15.09 6.88
N TYR A 69 17.69 13.91 6.28
CA TYR A 69 18.98 13.21 6.27
C TYR A 69 19.16 12.29 5.06
N ASN A 70 20.41 11.88 4.83
CA ASN A 70 20.81 10.95 3.79
C ASN A 70 21.28 9.65 4.40
N LYS A 71 21.05 8.53 3.71
CA LYS A 71 21.70 7.26 4.05
C LYS A 71 22.87 7.04 3.11
N VAL A 72 24.04 6.79 3.69
CA VAL A 72 25.23 6.38 2.94
C VAL A 72 25.47 4.91 3.20
N PHE A 73 25.69 4.12 2.15
CA PHE A 73 25.93 2.69 2.27
C PHE A 73 26.94 2.20 1.24
N GLU A 74 27.66 1.15 1.63
CA GLU A 74 28.58 0.37 0.79
C GLU A 74 27.89 -0.93 0.33
N LYS A 75 28.35 -1.51 -0.79
CA LYS A 75 27.76 -2.75 -1.33
C LYS A 75 28.16 -4.00 -0.53
N PRO A 76 27.32 -5.06 -0.52
CA PRO A 76 25.86 -5.03 -0.62
C PRO A 76 25.25 -4.76 0.76
N ARG A 77 24.42 -3.72 0.87
CA ARG A 77 23.68 -3.40 2.10
C ARG A 77 22.30 -2.86 1.77
N PHE A 78 21.42 -2.98 2.75
CA PHE A 78 20.17 -2.23 2.81
C PHE A 78 20.36 -1.04 3.75
N GLY A 79 19.61 0.03 3.50
CA GLY A 79 19.50 1.19 4.36
C GLY A 79 18.05 1.48 4.65
N ASP A 80 17.71 1.56 5.94
CA ASP A 80 16.37 1.87 6.41
C ASP A 80 16.28 3.34 6.81
N PHE A 81 15.28 4.03 6.29
CA PHE A 81 14.83 5.33 6.76
C PHE A 81 13.67 5.11 7.73
N GLU A 82 13.85 5.57 8.96
CA GLU A 82 12.95 5.23 10.07
C GLU A 82 11.94 6.32 10.41
N GLY A 83 12.15 7.53 9.87
CA GLY A 83 11.36 8.70 10.21
C GLY A 83 11.91 9.99 9.61
N PHE A 84 11.27 11.10 9.94
CA PHE A 84 11.78 12.46 9.72
C PHE A 84 12.77 12.82 10.82
N LEU A 85 13.86 13.49 10.47
CA LEU A 85 14.77 13.98 11.50
C LEU A 85 14.13 15.11 12.31
N LYS A 86 14.27 15.07 13.63
CA LYS A 86 13.76 16.12 14.51
C LYS A 86 14.47 17.45 14.24
N ALA A 87 13.72 18.54 14.12
CA ALA A 87 14.29 19.87 13.96
C ALA A 87 15.21 20.23 15.13
N GLY A 88 16.41 20.74 14.81
CA GLY A 88 17.39 21.19 15.81
C GLY A 88 18.23 20.07 16.43
N ASP A 89 18.04 18.82 16.03
CA ASP A 89 18.91 17.73 16.48
C ASP A 89 20.23 17.70 15.71
N ALA A 90 21.24 18.37 16.26
CA ALA A 90 22.58 18.47 15.67
C ALA A 90 23.30 17.11 15.57
N HIS A 91 22.90 16.12 16.36
CA HIS A 91 23.57 14.81 16.39
C HIS A 91 22.92 13.78 15.47
N GLY A 92 21.75 14.08 14.89
CA GLY A 92 21.04 13.14 14.02
C GLY A 92 20.59 11.86 14.75
N THR A 93 20.34 11.98 16.05
CA THR A 93 19.99 10.90 16.98
C THR A 93 18.48 10.75 17.17
N ALA A 94 17.69 11.78 16.90
CA ALA A 94 16.27 11.84 17.22
C ALA A 94 15.44 11.98 15.94
N TYR A 95 14.52 11.06 15.73
CA TYR A 95 13.66 11.03 14.55
C TYR A 95 12.21 10.75 14.92
N GLN A 96 11.29 11.43 14.23
CA GLN A 96 9.86 11.19 14.31
C GLN A 96 9.51 10.08 13.32
N SER A 97 9.08 8.92 13.82
CA SER A 97 8.86 7.76 12.95
C SER A 97 7.78 8.01 11.91
N PHE A 98 7.84 7.34 10.76
CA PHE A 98 6.77 7.45 9.77
C PHE A 98 5.54 6.68 10.23
N VAL A 99 4.37 7.30 10.04
CA VAL A 99 3.05 6.69 10.22
C VAL A 99 2.20 7.09 9.03
N PHE A 100 1.37 6.20 8.52
CA PHE A 100 0.33 6.58 7.55
C PHE A 100 -0.72 7.42 8.28
N SER A 101 -0.85 8.70 7.94
CA SER A 101 -1.78 9.61 8.63
C SER A 101 -3.20 9.08 8.55
N LYS A 102 -3.92 9.15 9.68
CA LYS A 102 -5.37 8.96 9.68
C LYS A 102 -6.01 10.19 9.01
N PRO A 103 -7.06 10.02 8.19
CA PRO A 103 -7.80 11.16 7.67
C PRO A 103 -8.36 11.98 8.84
N VAL A 104 -7.95 13.25 8.96
CA VAL A 104 -8.50 14.17 9.97
C VAL A 104 -9.47 15.13 9.28
N GLU A 105 -10.62 15.36 9.90
CA GLU A 105 -11.57 16.40 9.48
C GLU A 105 -11.01 17.79 9.78
N THR A 106 -10.14 18.29 8.92
CA THR A 106 -9.71 19.69 8.95
C THR A 106 -10.44 20.48 7.87
N ALA A 107 -10.75 21.75 8.18
CA ALA A 107 -11.39 22.68 7.26
C ALA A 107 -10.64 22.69 5.93
N ALA A 108 -11.37 22.40 4.85
CA ALA A 108 -10.85 22.17 3.52
C ALA A 108 -9.74 23.17 3.14
N LYS A 109 -8.49 22.70 3.12
CA LYS A 109 -7.42 23.44 2.46
C LYS A 109 -7.77 23.43 0.98
N GLN A 110 -8.16 24.58 0.43
CA GLN A 110 -8.37 24.70 -1.01
C GLN A 110 -7.08 24.33 -1.71
N VAL A 111 -7.10 23.19 -2.40
CA VAL A 111 -5.98 22.67 -3.16
C VAL A 111 -5.79 23.57 -4.39
N THR A 112 -4.82 24.47 -4.33
CA THR A 112 -4.36 25.26 -5.47
C THR A 112 -3.12 24.60 -6.06
N GLY A 113 -3.31 23.51 -6.82
CA GLY A 113 -2.22 22.89 -7.60
C GLY A 113 -2.52 21.46 -8.07
N LEU A 114 -2.16 21.15 -9.33
CA LEU A 114 -2.30 19.81 -9.95
C LEU A 114 -1.13 18.86 -9.63
N ASN A 115 -0.07 19.34 -8.95
CA ASN A 115 1.10 18.53 -8.61
C ASN A 115 0.96 17.92 -7.22
N PHE A 116 0.04 16.96 -7.06
CA PHE A 116 -0.06 16.16 -5.84
C PHE A 116 1.16 15.23 -5.73
N GLN A 117 2.08 15.57 -4.83
CA GLN A 117 3.14 14.67 -4.38
C GLN A 117 2.71 13.87 -3.15
N GLU A 118 1.56 14.15 -2.56
CA GLU A 118 1.00 13.38 -1.44
C GLU A 118 0.76 11.91 -1.82
N GLY A 119 0.85 11.01 -0.84
CA GLY A 119 0.72 9.58 -1.07
C GLY A 119 1.89 8.99 -1.86
N SER A 120 3.05 9.66 -1.86
CA SER A 120 4.22 9.22 -2.64
C SER A 120 5.53 9.25 -1.87
N ILE A 121 6.42 8.36 -2.29
CA ILE A 121 7.76 8.16 -1.74
C ILE A 121 8.71 8.21 -2.92
N ARG A 122 9.65 9.13 -2.88
CA ARG A 122 10.69 9.26 -3.89
C ARG A 122 12.05 9.10 -3.25
N CYS A 123 12.81 8.12 -3.72
CA CYS A 123 14.17 7.88 -3.30
C CYS A 123 15.14 8.13 -4.45
N GLN A 124 16.05 9.08 -4.27
CA GLN A 124 17.09 9.43 -5.23
C GLN A 124 18.43 8.88 -4.76
N VAL A 125 19.06 8.05 -5.58
CA VAL A 125 20.33 7.40 -5.28
C VAL A 125 21.45 8.01 -6.12
N TYR A 126 22.51 8.42 -5.45
CA TYR A 126 23.68 9.08 -6.04
C TYR A 126 24.92 8.25 -5.82
N ARG A 127 25.87 8.39 -6.74
CA ARG A 127 27.26 8.01 -6.50
C ARG A 127 27.91 9.05 -5.59
N ALA A 128 28.63 8.58 -4.60
CA ALA A 128 29.27 9.45 -3.62
C ALA A 128 30.70 8.98 -3.33
N GLN A 129 31.57 9.93 -3.00
CA GLN A 129 32.95 9.66 -2.58
C GLN A 129 33.20 10.28 -1.22
N PHE A 130 33.83 9.51 -0.33
CA PHE A 130 34.29 10.02 0.95
C PHE A 130 35.42 11.03 0.73
N THR A 131 35.32 12.22 1.33
CA THR A 131 36.34 13.28 1.13
C THR A 131 37.58 13.11 2.00
N GLY A 132 37.54 12.23 3.01
CA GLY A 132 38.59 12.16 4.04
C GLY A 132 38.30 13.02 5.26
N ASP A 133 37.42 14.02 5.13
CA ASP A 133 37.10 14.95 6.20
C ASP A 133 35.97 14.45 7.10
N ARG A 134 36.04 14.84 8.37
CA ARG A 134 34.87 14.84 9.25
C ARG A 134 34.21 16.20 9.15
N ALA A 135 32.94 16.22 8.76
CA ALA A 135 32.17 17.46 8.78
C ALA A 135 32.06 17.95 10.24
N ALA A 136 32.14 19.27 10.44
CA ALA A 136 31.47 19.86 11.59
C ALA A 136 30.01 19.41 11.55
N LEU A 137 29.44 18.98 12.69
CA LEU A 137 28.09 18.43 12.76
C LEU A 137 27.14 19.28 11.90
N PRO A 138 26.61 18.73 10.79
CA PRO A 138 25.69 19.49 9.97
C PRO A 138 24.54 19.93 10.85
N ARG A 139 24.14 21.19 10.75
CA ARG A 139 22.85 21.60 11.31
C ARG A 139 21.79 20.95 10.43
N TYR A 140 21.40 19.74 10.79
CA TYR A 140 20.34 19.05 10.09
C TYR A 140 19.02 19.72 10.47
N TYR A 141 18.30 20.16 9.46
CA TYR A 141 16.93 20.63 9.61
C TYR A 141 16.06 19.60 8.93
N GLY A 142 15.45 18.72 9.74
CA GLY A 142 14.36 17.89 9.27
C GLY A 142 13.04 18.63 9.49
N PRO A 143 12.08 18.51 8.57
CA PRO A 143 10.72 18.91 8.87
C PRO A 143 10.20 17.96 9.95
N ASP A 144 9.52 18.48 10.97
CA ASP A 144 8.94 17.61 12.00
C ASP A 144 7.91 16.63 11.39
N SER A 145 7.31 16.98 10.24
CA SER A 145 6.46 16.12 9.40
C SER A 145 6.17 16.69 8.02
N THR A 146 5.48 15.87 7.22
CA THR A 146 4.63 16.26 6.09
C THR A 146 3.30 16.88 6.55
N ASN A 147 2.50 17.39 5.60
CA ASN A 147 1.14 17.89 5.88
C ASN A 147 0.28 16.72 6.39
N GLU A 148 0.00 16.67 7.70
CA GLU A 148 -0.69 15.56 8.39
C GLU A 148 -2.17 15.39 8.02
N SER A 149 -2.70 16.16 7.08
CA SER A 149 -4.13 16.14 6.77
C SER A 149 -4.39 16.08 5.28
N ILE A 150 -4.87 14.93 4.81
CA ILE A 150 -5.82 14.93 3.72
C ILE A 150 -7.14 15.38 4.34
N ALA A 151 -7.54 16.62 4.04
CA ALA A 151 -8.85 17.11 4.43
C ALA A 151 -9.89 16.08 3.98
N LYS A 152 -10.76 15.62 4.90
CA LYS A 152 -11.98 14.92 4.52
C LYS A 152 -12.72 15.85 3.56
N MET A 153 -12.60 15.58 2.26
CA MET A 153 -13.12 16.50 1.25
C MET A 153 -14.63 16.60 1.44
N PRO A 154 -15.24 17.78 1.25
CA PRO A 154 -16.66 17.96 1.47
C PRO A 154 -17.44 16.92 0.67
N GLU A 155 -18.34 16.22 1.36
CA GLU A 155 -19.24 15.24 0.76
C GLU A 155 -19.90 15.86 -0.48
N GLY A 156 -19.65 15.27 -1.66
CA GLY A 156 -20.22 15.72 -2.93
C GLY A 156 -19.22 16.09 -4.03
N LYS A 157 -17.93 16.35 -3.72
CA LYS A 157 -16.89 16.50 -4.77
C LYS A 157 -16.06 15.22 -4.90
N LYS A 158 -16.40 14.41 -5.90
CA LYS A 158 -15.75 13.13 -6.22
C LYS A 158 -14.38 13.35 -6.88
N PHE A 159 -13.34 13.67 -6.10
CA PHE A 159 -11.96 13.57 -6.58
C PHE A 159 -11.45 12.13 -6.41
N PHE A 160 -11.85 11.24 -7.32
CA PHE A 160 -11.37 9.85 -7.36
C PHE A 160 -9.84 9.71 -7.51
N LEU A 161 -9.15 10.79 -7.87
CA LEU A 161 -7.72 10.79 -8.22
C LEU A 161 -6.80 11.32 -7.11
N ALA A 162 -7.34 11.94 -6.06
CA ALA A 162 -6.52 12.46 -4.97
C ALA A 162 -6.11 11.30 -4.03
N PRO A 163 -4.83 11.21 -3.62
CA PRO A 163 -4.36 10.17 -2.71
C PRO A 163 -5.15 10.18 -1.40
N SER A 164 -5.41 9.00 -0.85
CA SER A 164 -6.18 8.79 0.38
C SER A 164 -5.30 8.69 1.63
N LEU A 165 -4.00 8.49 1.46
CA LEU A 165 -3.02 8.50 2.54
C LEU A 165 -1.94 9.57 2.33
N THR A 166 -1.52 10.16 3.45
CA THR A 166 -0.29 10.97 3.59
C THR A 166 0.57 10.36 4.68
N THR A 167 1.83 10.79 4.76
CA THR A 167 2.71 10.47 5.87
C THR A 167 2.44 11.46 7.00
N GLY A 168 2.53 11.01 8.24
CA GLY A 168 2.37 11.82 9.44
C GLY A 168 3.47 11.56 10.46
N LYS A 169 3.33 12.17 11.63
CA LYS A 169 4.23 11.97 12.79
C LYS A 169 3.83 10.74 13.58
N GLY A 170 4.74 9.79 13.68
CA GLY A 170 4.65 8.66 14.60
C GLY A 170 5.22 8.97 15.97
N GLU A 171 5.98 8.04 16.53
CA GLU A 171 6.64 8.21 17.82
C GLU A 171 8.02 8.84 17.66
N LEU A 172 8.48 9.57 18.70
CA LEU A 172 9.86 10.04 18.74
C LEU A 172 10.77 8.86 19.11
N LYS A 173 11.71 8.54 18.23
CA LYS A 173 12.71 7.49 18.42
C LYS A 173 14.10 8.09 18.57
N LEU A 174 14.92 7.42 19.38
CA LEU A 174 16.32 7.76 19.59
C LEU A 174 17.19 6.64 18.99
N GLY A 175 18.19 7.04 18.21
CA GLY A 175 19.16 6.17 17.58
C GLY A 175 20.60 6.59 17.89
N SER A 176 21.54 5.91 17.25
CA SER A 176 22.99 6.07 17.49
C SER A 176 23.61 7.36 16.95
N GLY A 177 22.84 8.18 16.23
CA GLY A 177 23.37 9.32 15.48
C GLY A 177 23.90 8.92 14.10
N PHE A 178 24.12 9.92 13.24
CA PHE A 178 24.68 9.70 11.90
C PHE A 178 26.21 9.69 11.92
N ASP A 179 26.79 8.99 10.94
CA ASP A 179 28.21 9.11 10.65
C ASP A 179 28.52 10.55 10.21
N THR A 180 29.51 11.18 10.85
CA THR A 180 29.94 12.56 10.58
C THR A 180 30.93 12.64 9.42
N ARG A 181 31.19 11.53 8.73
CA ARG A 181 32.00 11.50 7.50
C ARG A 181 31.36 12.35 6.40
N THR A 182 32.18 13.16 5.76
CA THR A 182 31.74 13.99 4.63
C THR A 182 31.82 13.22 3.32
N PHE A 183 30.75 13.30 2.54
CA PHE A 183 30.66 12.70 1.22
C PHE A 183 30.33 13.76 0.18
N ILE A 184 31.04 13.73 -0.94
CA ILE A 184 30.69 14.52 -2.13
C ILE A 184 29.90 13.67 -3.11
N MET A 185 28.87 14.25 -3.72
CA MET A 185 28.16 13.62 -4.82
C MET A 185 29.01 13.68 -6.07
N LEU A 186 29.14 12.55 -6.74
CA LEU A 186 29.78 12.46 -8.04
C LEU A 186 28.79 12.82 -9.16
N ASP A 187 29.26 12.78 -10.40
CA ASP A 187 28.43 12.89 -11.61
C ASP A 187 27.58 14.19 -11.67
N GLY A 188 28.16 15.30 -11.20
CA GLY A 188 27.51 16.62 -11.23
C GLY A 188 26.24 16.71 -10.35
N GLY A 189 26.07 15.80 -9.39
CA GLY A 189 24.90 15.77 -8.51
C GLY A 189 23.63 15.21 -9.17
N GLN A 190 23.75 14.53 -10.32
CA GLN A 190 22.61 13.85 -10.94
C GLN A 190 22.37 12.48 -10.26
N PRO A 191 21.11 12.10 -10.00
CA PRO A 191 20.80 10.80 -9.41
C PRO A 191 21.09 9.68 -10.42
N THR A 192 21.82 8.66 -9.99
CA THR A 192 22.03 7.43 -10.76
C THR A 192 20.80 6.54 -10.81
N ALA A 193 19.90 6.66 -9.84
CA ALA A 193 18.60 6.01 -9.85
C ALA A 193 17.58 6.89 -9.13
N GLU A 194 16.36 6.94 -9.65
CA GLU A 194 15.21 7.56 -9.00
C GLU A 194 14.11 6.50 -8.90
N LEU A 195 13.72 6.15 -7.67
CA LEU A 195 12.66 5.19 -7.38
C LEU A 195 11.45 5.94 -6.83
N GLU A 196 10.30 5.78 -7.47
CA GLU A 196 9.02 6.33 -7.01
C GLU A 196 8.06 5.20 -6.64
N LEU A 197 7.52 5.26 -5.43
CA LEU A 197 6.49 4.36 -4.91
C LEU A 197 5.32 5.21 -4.41
N ARG A 198 4.09 4.80 -4.74
CA ARG A 198 2.90 5.38 -4.11
C ARG A 198 2.40 4.47 -3.02
N TYR A 199 1.68 5.00 -2.05
CA TYR A 199 1.03 4.21 -1.02
C TYR A 199 -0.43 4.62 -0.88
N GLU A 200 -1.29 3.64 -0.62
CA GLU A 200 -2.73 3.86 -0.60
C GLU A 200 -3.45 2.77 0.20
N THR A 201 -4.69 3.05 0.62
CA THR A 201 -5.54 2.03 1.27
C THR A 201 -6.06 1.01 0.27
N ALA A 202 -6.31 -0.22 0.74
CA ALA A 202 -6.89 -1.28 -0.05
C ALA A 202 -8.26 -0.88 -0.65
N ALA A 203 -9.11 -0.23 0.17
CA ALA A 203 -10.43 0.25 -0.26
C ALA A 203 -10.34 1.28 -1.40
N THR A 204 -9.42 2.25 -1.33
CA THR A 204 -9.25 3.25 -2.39
C THR A 204 -8.68 2.62 -3.65
N LEU A 205 -7.74 1.68 -3.55
CA LEU A 205 -7.21 0.97 -4.71
C LEU A 205 -8.27 0.09 -5.39
N LEU A 206 -9.19 -0.50 -4.63
CA LEU A 206 -10.36 -1.22 -5.15
C LEU A 206 -11.32 -0.27 -5.87
N LEU A 207 -11.67 0.87 -5.27
CA LEU A 207 -12.54 1.89 -5.87
C LEU A 207 -11.98 2.46 -7.18
N ARG A 208 -10.64 2.51 -7.33
CA ARG A 208 -9.97 2.94 -8.57
C ARG A 208 -9.80 1.82 -9.61
N GLY A 209 -10.23 0.60 -9.30
CA GLY A 209 -10.04 -0.58 -10.16
C GLY A 209 -8.58 -1.02 -10.31
N ILE A 210 -7.69 -0.59 -9.41
CA ILE A 210 -6.28 -1.00 -9.36
C ILE A 210 -6.19 -2.40 -8.74
N LEU A 211 -6.81 -2.60 -7.57
CA LEU A 211 -7.07 -3.92 -7.01
C LEU A 211 -8.37 -4.46 -7.61
N LYS A 212 -8.41 -5.77 -7.85
CA LYS A 212 -9.57 -6.44 -8.45
C LYS A 212 -9.85 -7.74 -7.70
N ARG A 213 -11.12 -8.00 -7.35
CA ARG A 213 -11.53 -9.17 -6.54
C ARG A 213 -11.42 -10.50 -7.29
N ASP A 214 -11.52 -10.46 -8.61
CA ASP A 214 -11.38 -11.61 -9.51
C ASP A 214 -9.94 -12.14 -9.57
N ASN A 215 -8.94 -11.29 -9.38
CA ASN A 215 -7.54 -11.68 -9.37
C ASN A 215 -7.14 -12.29 -8.01
N PRO A 216 -6.67 -13.56 -7.97
CA PRO A 216 -6.34 -14.25 -6.72
C PRO A 216 -5.21 -13.57 -5.92
N ALA A 217 -4.23 -12.96 -6.60
CA ALA A 217 -3.14 -12.24 -5.93
C ALA A 217 -3.65 -10.95 -5.27
N HIS A 218 -4.57 -10.25 -5.92
CA HIS A 218 -5.21 -9.05 -5.35
C HIS A 218 -6.15 -9.44 -4.20
N ARG A 219 -6.89 -10.55 -4.33
CA ARG A 219 -7.73 -11.08 -3.25
C ARG A 219 -6.92 -11.42 -1.99
N ALA A 220 -5.75 -12.04 -2.15
CA ALA A 220 -4.85 -12.32 -1.03
C ALA A 220 -4.33 -11.04 -0.33
N ILE A 221 -4.23 -9.92 -1.06
CA ILE A 221 -3.93 -8.61 -0.47
C ILE A 221 -5.16 -8.10 0.28
N LEU A 222 -6.34 -8.10 -0.35
CA LEU A 222 -7.59 -7.61 0.25
C LEU A 222 -7.92 -8.32 1.58
N GLN A 223 -7.67 -9.63 1.68
CA GLN A 223 -7.89 -10.41 2.90
C GLN A 223 -7.03 -9.94 4.10
N GLN A 224 -5.95 -9.20 3.86
CA GLN A 224 -5.10 -8.64 4.92
C GLN A 224 -5.69 -7.35 5.53
N PHE A 225 -6.70 -6.75 4.90
CA PHE A 225 -7.28 -5.47 5.29
C PHE A 225 -8.78 -5.64 5.66
N PRO A 226 -9.14 -5.53 6.95
CA PRO A 226 -10.50 -5.75 7.44
C PRO A 226 -11.57 -4.91 6.73
N ASP A 227 -11.25 -3.64 6.45
CA ASP A 227 -12.14 -2.66 5.80
C ASP A 227 -12.61 -3.09 4.40
N THR A 228 -11.89 -4.02 3.76
CA THR A 228 -12.28 -4.56 2.45
C THR A 228 -13.05 -5.87 2.51
N ALA A 229 -12.98 -6.59 3.63
CA ALA A 229 -13.67 -7.86 3.84
C ALA A 229 -15.16 -7.64 4.21
N GLU A 230 -15.47 -6.63 5.04
CA GLU A 230 -16.85 -6.35 5.49
C GLU A 230 -17.78 -5.88 4.35
N ARG A 231 -17.23 -5.45 3.21
CA ARG A 231 -18.01 -5.11 2.00
C ARG A 231 -18.35 -6.30 1.11
N GLU A 232 -17.86 -7.49 1.42
CA GLU A 232 -18.18 -8.69 0.62
C GLU A 232 -19.59 -9.23 0.92
N GLU A 233 -20.17 -8.92 2.09
CA GLU A 233 -21.47 -9.47 2.49
C GLU A 233 -22.68 -8.54 2.19
N GLY A 234 -22.44 -7.32 1.70
CA GLY A 234 -23.47 -6.28 1.61
C GLY A 234 -24.01 -5.89 0.23
N GLU A 235 -23.38 -6.31 -0.87
CA GLU A 235 -23.63 -5.71 -2.21
C GLU A 235 -24.10 -6.69 -3.30
N GLU A 236 -24.45 -7.95 -2.98
CA GLU A 236 -24.95 -8.90 -4.00
C GLU A 236 -26.49 -8.95 -4.14
N ASN A 237 -27.26 -7.98 -3.62
CA ASN A 237 -28.73 -8.11 -3.63
C ASN A 237 -29.56 -6.84 -3.86
N ASP A 238 -29.09 -5.88 -4.67
CA ASP A 238 -30.00 -4.83 -5.16
C ASP A 238 -29.65 -4.31 -6.56
N GLU A 239 -29.76 -5.19 -7.55
CA GLU A 239 -29.86 -4.77 -8.95
C GLU A 239 -31.11 -5.42 -9.58
N SER A 240 -32.28 -4.85 -9.27
CA SER A 240 -33.49 -5.04 -10.07
C SER A 240 -34.38 -3.80 -10.06
N ALA A 241 -34.79 -3.43 -11.27
CA ALA A 241 -35.86 -2.49 -11.64
C ALA A 241 -35.49 -0.99 -11.73
N ALA A 242 -34.91 -0.65 -12.89
CA ALA A 242 -35.39 0.36 -13.82
C ALA A 242 -36.59 1.27 -13.38
N GLY A 243 -36.36 2.58 -13.46
CA GLY A 243 -37.29 3.49 -14.16
C GLY A 243 -37.86 4.68 -13.37
N PRO A 244 -38.01 5.87 -14.00
CA PRO A 244 -38.12 7.15 -13.30
C PRO A 244 -39.56 7.68 -13.19
N SER A 245 -39.84 8.55 -12.20
CA SER A 245 -41.03 9.42 -12.23
C SER A 245 -40.80 10.72 -11.44
N ARG A 246 -41.00 11.83 -12.15
CA ARG A 246 -41.13 13.20 -11.65
C ARG A 246 -42.40 13.35 -10.80
N GLY A 247 -42.39 14.21 -9.79
CA GLY A 247 -43.61 14.69 -9.16
C GLY A 247 -43.37 15.51 -7.90
N ALA A 248 -43.76 16.77 -7.93
CA ALA A 248 -43.61 17.75 -6.87
C ALA A 248 -44.72 17.69 -5.81
N ALA A 249 -44.48 18.44 -4.72
CA ALA A 249 -45.43 19.10 -3.82
C ALA A 249 -45.96 18.36 -2.57
N SER A 250 -45.60 18.95 -1.43
CA SER A 250 -46.43 19.32 -0.26
C SER A 250 -47.38 18.30 0.39
N GLY A 251 -47.33 18.23 1.73
CA GLY A 251 -48.56 18.03 2.53
C GLY A 251 -48.42 17.16 3.77
N ALA A 252 -48.25 17.84 4.90
CA ALA A 252 -48.83 17.55 6.21
C ALA A 252 -49.40 16.13 6.51
N GLY A 253 -48.74 15.46 7.46
CA GLY A 253 -49.37 14.87 8.65
C GLY A 253 -50.20 13.59 8.48
N ARG A 254 -49.74 12.49 9.07
CA ARG A 254 -50.57 11.63 9.94
C ARG A 254 -49.75 10.60 10.73
N LYS A 255 -50.24 10.36 11.94
CA LYS A 255 -49.70 9.50 12.99
C LYS A 255 -50.14 8.05 12.78
N ARG A 256 -49.19 7.11 12.98
CA ARG A 256 -49.33 5.71 13.50
C ARG A 256 -50.14 4.70 12.65
N PRO A 257 -49.97 3.35 12.81
CA PRO A 257 -49.36 2.65 13.94
C PRO A 257 -48.31 1.55 13.66
N LEU A 258 -47.56 1.33 14.74
CA LEU A 258 -46.61 0.28 15.07
C LEU A 258 -47.35 -1.03 15.38
N LYS A 259 -47.45 -1.99 14.45
CA LYS A 259 -47.84 -3.40 14.72
C LYS A 259 -47.82 -4.30 13.45
N GLN A 260 -46.67 -4.48 12.80
CA GLN A 260 -46.55 -5.53 11.77
C GLN A 260 -45.13 -6.10 11.56
N GLN A 261 -44.17 -5.76 12.42
CA GLN A 261 -42.75 -6.14 12.23
C GLN A 261 -42.32 -7.40 13.00
N GLN A 262 -43.25 -8.16 13.58
CA GLN A 262 -42.92 -9.31 14.45
C GLN A 262 -43.28 -10.69 13.88
N GLN A 263 -43.84 -10.79 12.66
CA GLN A 263 -44.14 -12.08 12.02
C GLN A 263 -43.18 -12.48 10.88
N GLN A 264 -42.25 -11.62 10.47
CA GLN A 264 -41.30 -11.94 9.40
C GLN A 264 -39.99 -12.59 9.89
N ALA A 265 -39.65 -12.45 11.19
CA ALA A 265 -38.43 -13.01 11.78
C ALA A 265 -38.48 -14.54 12.04
N GLN A 266 -39.65 -15.18 11.94
CA GLN A 266 -39.79 -16.63 12.20
C GLN A 266 -39.85 -17.51 10.95
N ARG A 267 -39.80 -16.94 9.73
CA ARG A 267 -39.84 -17.72 8.48
C ARG A 267 -38.49 -17.90 7.78
N GLN A 268 -37.41 -17.27 8.25
CA GLN A 268 -36.07 -17.43 7.66
C GLN A 268 -35.16 -18.43 8.40
N ALA A 269 -35.62 -19.03 9.49
CA ALA A 269 -34.86 -20.03 10.25
C ALA A 269 -35.08 -21.50 9.78
N ALA A 270 -35.71 -21.72 8.61
CA ALA A 270 -36.05 -23.05 8.13
C ALA A 270 -35.65 -23.31 6.67
N ALA A 271 -34.60 -22.65 6.18
CA ALA A 271 -34.00 -22.91 4.86
C ALA A 271 -32.48 -23.17 5.01
N THR A 272 -32.10 -24.04 5.93
CA THR A 272 -30.79 -24.68 5.96
C THR A 272 -31.00 -26.18 5.77
N ARG A 273 -30.96 -26.63 4.51
CA ARG A 273 -30.52 -27.97 4.07
C ARG A 273 -30.94 -28.19 2.62
N ALA A 274 -30.01 -27.91 1.71
CA ALA A 274 -29.76 -28.73 0.53
C ALA A 274 -28.28 -28.51 0.21
N PHE A 275 -27.45 -29.51 0.54
CA PHE A 275 -26.11 -29.60 0.00
C PHE A 275 -26.27 -30.19 -1.40
N ASP A 276 -25.90 -29.45 -2.43
CA ASP A 276 -25.84 -29.99 -3.79
C ASP A 276 -24.79 -31.10 -3.83
N GLU A 277 -25.24 -32.31 -4.18
CA GLU A 277 -24.43 -33.53 -4.23
C GLU A 277 -23.57 -33.65 -5.52
N ASP A 278 -23.56 -32.62 -6.38
CA ASP A 278 -22.91 -32.63 -7.70
C ASP A 278 -21.62 -31.78 -7.77
N ASP A 279 -20.94 -31.54 -6.65
CA ASP A 279 -19.66 -30.83 -6.65
C ASP A 279 -18.49 -31.80 -6.93
N GLU A 280 -18.11 -31.89 -8.21
CA GLU A 280 -17.00 -32.72 -8.73
C GLU A 280 -15.68 -32.50 -7.97
N VAL A 281 -15.47 -31.31 -7.42
CA VAL A 281 -14.27 -30.96 -6.64
C VAL A 281 -14.26 -31.69 -5.29
N LEU A 282 -15.43 -31.84 -4.66
CA LEU A 282 -15.58 -32.59 -3.41
C LEU A 282 -15.47 -34.10 -3.65
N ALA A 283 -15.95 -34.61 -4.80
CA ALA A 283 -15.78 -36.00 -5.19
C ALA A 283 -14.31 -36.36 -5.45
N ALA A 284 -13.55 -35.51 -6.15
CA ALA A 284 -12.12 -35.72 -6.40
C ALA A 284 -11.29 -35.73 -5.10
N LYS A 285 -11.62 -34.81 -4.17
CA LYS A 285 -10.94 -34.71 -2.87
C LYS A 285 -11.20 -35.90 -1.95
N ARG A 286 -12.40 -36.50 -2.01
CA ARG A 286 -12.73 -37.73 -1.26
C ARG A 286 -12.03 -38.98 -1.82
N ALA A 287 -11.71 -38.98 -3.11
CA ALA A 287 -11.06 -40.10 -3.78
C ALA A 287 -9.52 -40.04 -3.79
N ASP A 288 -8.92 -39.06 -3.09
CA ASP A 288 -7.48 -38.78 -3.08
C ASP A 288 -6.88 -38.64 -4.50
N LYS A 289 -7.67 -38.03 -5.40
CA LYS A 289 -7.29 -37.74 -6.79
C LYS A 289 -6.94 -36.26 -6.92
N VAL A 290 -5.96 -35.97 -7.77
CA VAL A 290 -5.57 -34.60 -8.10
C VAL A 290 -6.24 -34.22 -9.41
N LEU A 291 -6.84 -33.03 -9.48
CA LEU A 291 -7.39 -32.49 -10.72
C LEU A 291 -6.23 -31.94 -11.56
N GLU A 292 -6.02 -32.54 -12.72
CA GLU A 292 -5.06 -32.06 -13.72
C GLU A 292 -5.82 -31.42 -14.89
N CYS A 293 -5.34 -30.27 -15.33
CA CYS A 293 -5.91 -29.53 -16.47
C CYS A 293 -5.18 -29.98 -17.74
N ASP A 294 -5.90 -30.65 -18.64
CA ASP A 294 -5.37 -31.01 -19.95
C ASP A 294 -5.60 -29.85 -20.91
N LEU A 295 -4.51 -29.15 -21.24
CA LEU A 295 -4.52 -28.02 -22.18
C LEU A 295 -4.40 -28.47 -23.64
N THR A 296 -4.33 -29.79 -23.90
CA THR A 296 -4.18 -30.37 -25.24
C THR A 296 -5.45 -31.04 -25.77
N ALA A 297 -6.54 -31.02 -24.99
CA ALA A 297 -7.84 -31.52 -25.44
C ALA A 297 -8.36 -30.69 -26.62
N GLU A 298 -8.75 -31.35 -27.72
CA GLU A 298 -9.21 -30.70 -28.98
C GLU A 298 -10.61 -30.05 -28.89
N GLY A 299 -11.13 -29.82 -27.67
CA GLY A 299 -12.42 -29.16 -27.41
C GLY A 299 -12.31 -27.64 -27.22
N GLU A 300 -13.47 -26.98 -27.13
CA GLU A 300 -13.63 -25.52 -26.90
C GLU A 300 -13.25 -25.07 -25.47
N GLY A 301 -12.19 -25.63 -24.88
CA GLY A 301 -11.69 -25.17 -23.59
C GLY A 301 -10.83 -26.19 -22.83
N PRO A 302 -10.22 -25.74 -21.71
CA PRO A 302 -9.45 -26.62 -20.83
C PRO A 302 -10.35 -27.68 -20.19
N GLU A 303 -10.04 -28.95 -20.42
CA GLU A 303 -10.71 -30.07 -19.76
C GLU A 303 -9.99 -30.43 -18.45
N TRP A 304 -10.76 -30.52 -17.36
CA TRP A 304 -10.25 -30.95 -16.06
C TRP A 304 -10.51 -32.43 -15.86
N ARG A 305 -9.47 -33.20 -15.51
CA ARG A 305 -9.59 -34.65 -15.26
C ARG A 305 -8.99 -35.01 -13.91
N ALA A 306 -9.67 -35.85 -13.15
CA ALA A 306 -9.18 -36.35 -11.86
C ALA A 306 -8.21 -37.52 -12.08
N VAL A 307 -6.92 -37.32 -11.82
CA VAL A 307 -5.86 -38.32 -11.99
C VAL A 307 -5.39 -38.84 -10.63
N GLN A 308 -5.19 -40.16 -10.52
CA GLN A 308 -4.71 -40.78 -9.28
C GLN A 308 -3.18 -40.75 -9.24
N LYS A 309 -2.61 -40.06 -8.25
CA LYS A 309 -1.16 -39.85 -8.16
C LYS A 309 -0.47 -41.11 -7.64
N THR A 310 0.22 -41.85 -8.51
CA THR A 310 1.10 -42.95 -8.09
C THR A 310 2.35 -42.38 -7.44
N VAL A 311 2.44 -42.47 -6.11
CA VAL A 311 3.63 -42.09 -5.35
C VAL A 311 4.69 -43.17 -5.57
N HIS A 312 5.68 -42.89 -6.42
CA HIS A 312 6.89 -43.71 -6.48
C HIS A 312 7.74 -43.38 -5.24
N GLY A 313 7.69 -44.29 -4.26
CA GLY A 313 8.56 -44.24 -3.09
C GLY A 313 10.02 -44.48 -3.50
N LEU A 314 10.91 -43.64 -2.98
CA LEU A 314 12.36 -43.84 -3.00
C LEU A 314 12.78 -44.96 -2.03
#